data_AF-A0A8D8B8B4-F1
#
_entry.id   AF-A0A8D8B8B4-F1
#
_cell.length_a   1.000
_cell.length_b   1.000
_cell.length_c   1.000
_cell.angle_alpha   90.00
_cell.angle_beta   90.00
_cell.angle_gamma   90.00
#
_symmetry.space_group_name_H-M   'P 1'
#
loop_
_entity.id
_entity.type
_entity.pdbx_description
1 polymer ?
#
loop_
_entity_poly.entity_id
_entity_poly.type
_entity_poly.pdbx_seq_one_letter_code
_entity_poly.pdbx_strand_id
1 'polypeptide(L)'
;MDDNIKKSKTPALVSVSYFLRMLGPAIGYALASYCLKLYISPSMNPTITNKDPRWLGAWWIGWLILGLVLGFFALFIGLFPKQLPRAAVRKRIAIEKQKLGMKLSEVRKEDELPASFKDMLKTFKRLLKNKILMLNNIA
;
A
#
# COMPACT_ATOMS: atom_id res chain seq x y z
N MET A 1 4.97 -7.51 2.00
CA MET A 1 5.37 -6.80 3.23
C MET A 1 6.89 -6.80 3.25
N ASP A 2 7.52 -5.64 3.42
CA ASP A 2 8.95 -5.45 3.11
C ASP A 2 9.87 -6.32 4.01
N ASP A 3 10.81 -7.06 3.40
CA ASP A 3 11.84 -7.89 4.05
C ASP A 3 12.85 -7.08 4.87
N ASN A 4 12.67 -5.75 4.95
CA ASN A 4 13.47 -4.85 5.78
C ASN A 4 13.09 -4.86 7.27
N ILE A 5 12.04 -5.58 7.68
CA ILE A 5 11.55 -5.61 9.07
C ILE A 5 11.87 -6.95 9.75
N LYS A 6 12.29 -6.91 11.02
CA LYS A 6 12.48 -8.11 11.84
C LYS A 6 11.15 -8.88 11.97
N LYS A 7 11.16 -10.20 11.72
CA LYS A 7 9.96 -11.06 11.73
C LYS A 7 9.08 -10.93 13.00
N SER A 8 9.68 -10.61 14.15
CA SER A 8 8.96 -10.39 15.40
C SER A 8 8.12 -9.10 15.46
N LYS A 9 8.41 -8.11 14.61
CA LYS A 9 7.69 -6.81 14.55
C LYS A 9 6.71 -6.74 13.39
N THR A 10 6.81 -7.66 12.45
CA THR A 10 5.90 -7.83 11.31
C THR A 10 4.41 -7.88 11.73
N PRO A 11 3.97 -8.75 12.67
CA PRO A 11 2.53 -8.83 13.01
C PRO A 11 1.97 -7.52 13.60
N ALA A 12 2.77 -6.79 14.38
CA ALA A 12 2.37 -5.48 14.92
C ALA A 12 2.16 -4.43 13.83
N LEU A 13 3.04 -4.37 12.82
CA LEU A 13 2.89 -3.41 11.71
C LEU A 13 1.72 -3.76 10.78
N VAL A 14 1.47 -5.06 10.57
CA VAL A 14 0.31 -5.54 9.80
C VAL A 14 -0.99 -5.15 10.51
N SER A 15 -1.10 -5.47 11.80
CA SER A 15 -2.31 -5.17 12.59
C SER A 15 -2.62 -3.67 12.61
N VAL A 16 -1.62 -2.82 12.82
CA VAL A 16 -1.79 -1.35 12.75
C VAL A 16 -2.26 -0.91 11.36
N SER A 17 -1.67 -1.47 10.30
CA SER A 17 -2.06 -1.13 8.92
C SER A 17 -3.50 -1.51 8.61
N TYR A 18 -3.95 -2.70 9.03
CA TYR A 18 -5.34 -3.12 8.90
C TYR A 18 -6.29 -2.25 9.72
N PHE A 19 -5.90 -1.91 10.95
CA PHE A 19 -6.68 -1.03 11.81
C PHE A 19 -6.91 0.34 11.17
N LEU A 20 -5.86 0.99 10.67
CA LEU A 20 -5.98 2.26 9.95
C LEU A 20 -6.89 2.13 8.72
N ARG A 21 -6.80 1.01 8.01
CA ARG A 21 -7.61 0.74 6.81
C ARG A 21 -9.10 0.58 7.15
N MET A 22 -9.42 0.01 8.30
CA MET A 22 -10.79 -0.08 8.81
C MET A 22 -11.32 1.24 9.38
N LEU A 23 -10.45 2.09 9.94
CA LEU A 23 -10.84 3.43 10.39
C LEU A 23 -11.13 4.41 9.25
N GLY A 24 -10.48 4.24 8.10
CA GLY A 24 -10.65 5.10 6.93
C GLY A 24 -12.11 5.39 6.57
N PRO A 25 -12.96 4.35 6.37
CA PRO A 25 -14.38 4.53 6.10
C PRO A 25 -15.12 5.31 7.19
N ALA A 26 -14.87 5.03 8.47
CA ALA A 26 -15.55 5.72 9.57
C ALA A 26 -15.25 7.23 9.56
N ILE A 27 -13.97 7.59 9.40
CA ILE A 27 -13.54 9.00 9.31
C ILE A 27 -14.08 9.65 8.04
N GLY A 28 -14.08 8.93 6.92
CA GLY A 28 -14.60 9.41 5.64
C GLY A 28 -16.11 9.72 5.71
N TYR A 29 -16.92 8.83 6.29
CA TYR A 29 -18.34 9.07 6.49
C TYR A 29 -18.62 10.22 7.46
N ALA A 30 -17.85 10.32 8.54
CA ALA A 30 -17.96 11.44 9.48
C ALA A 30 -17.65 12.78 8.80
N LEU A 31 -16.57 12.85 8.02
CA LEU A 31 -16.20 14.03 7.25
C LEU A 31 -17.26 14.38 6.20
N ALA A 32 -17.74 13.40 5.44
CA ALA A 32 -18.79 13.60 4.45
C ALA A 32 -20.10 14.11 5.08
N SER A 33 -20.50 13.53 6.21
CA SER A 33 -21.68 13.98 6.97
C SER A 33 -21.53 15.43 7.43
N TYR A 34 -20.34 15.82 7.90
CA TYR A 34 -20.05 17.20 8.28
C TYR A 34 -20.11 18.15 7.08
N CYS A 35 -19.46 17.80 5.96
CA CYS A 35 -19.49 18.61 4.74
C CYS A 35 -20.91 18.81 4.20
N LEU A 36 -21.78 17.79 4.31
CA LEU A 36 -23.17 17.89 3.86
C LEU A 36 -24.02 18.83 4.71
N LYS A 37 -23.65 19.11 5.96
CA LYS A 37 -24.35 20.05 6.85
C LYS A 37 -24.02 21.51 6.55
N LEU A 38 -22.96 21.79 5.80
CA LEU A 38 -22.56 23.14 5.41
C LEU A 38 -23.20 23.49 4.07
N TYR A 39 -23.68 24.73 3.91
CA TYR A 39 -24.32 25.14 2.66
C TYR A 39 -23.29 25.22 1.52
N ILE A 40 -23.68 24.80 0.31
CA ILE A 40 -22.78 24.73 -0.85
C ILE A 40 -22.06 26.03 -1.18
N SER A 41 -22.71 27.19 -0.94
CA SER A 41 -22.21 28.52 -1.27
C SER A 41 -21.93 29.34 0.00
N PRO A 42 -20.66 29.50 0.42
CA PRO A 42 -20.33 30.19 1.67
C PRO A 42 -20.60 31.71 1.66
N SER A 43 -20.74 32.32 0.47
CA SER A 43 -21.02 33.76 0.34
C SER A 43 -22.51 34.12 0.46
N MET A 44 -23.41 33.14 0.49
CA MET A 44 -24.85 33.36 0.53
C MET A 44 -25.40 32.95 1.89
N ASN A 45 -26.20 33.81 2.51
CA ASN A 45 -26.94 33.45 3.73
C ASN A 45 -28.10 32.53 3.34
N PRO A 46 -28.12 31.27 3.78
CA PRO A 46 -29.15 30.34 3.38
C PRO A 46 -30.47 30.70 4.07
N THR A 47 -31.51 30.98 3.28
CA THR A 47 -32.90 31.08 3.77
C THR A 47 -33.51 29.70 4.03
N ILE A 48 -32.90 28.64 3.46
CA ILE A 48 -33.32 27.25 3.56
C ILE A 48 -32.54 26.51 4.64
N THR A 49 -33.16 25.50 5.25
CA THR A 49 -32.53 24.71 6.34
C THR A 49 -32.06 23.34 5.83
N ASN A 50 -31.17 22.66 6.57
CA ASN A 50 -30.63 21.34 6.20
C ASN A 50 -31.67 20.20 6.10
N LYS A 51 -32.93 20.48 6.43
CA LYS A 51 -34.06 19.55 6.32
C LYS A 51 -34.82 19.72 5.00
N ASP A 52 -34.61 20.83 4.29
CA ASP A 52 -35.26 21.06 3.02
C ASP A 52 -34.66 20.17 1.93
N PRO A 53 -35.47 19.56 1.04
CA PRO A 53 -34.96 18.72 -0.05
C PRO A 53 -34.13 19.50 -1.07
N ARG A 54 -34.21 20.83 -1.05
CA ARG A 54 -33.41 21.74 -1.88
C ARG A 54 -32.02 22.02 -1.28
N TRP A 55 -31.75 21.53 -0.07
CA TRP A 55 -30.46 21.70 0.58
C TRP A 55 -29.37 20.94 -0.17
N LEU A 56 -28.36 21.68 -0.62
CA LEU A 56 -27.15 21.14 -1.20
C LEU A 56 -26.00 21.43 -0.25
N GLY A 57 -25.41 20.35 0.26
CA GLY A 57 -24.24 20.42 1.13
C GLY A 57 -22.96 20.80 0.37
N ALA A 58 -21.99 21.37 1.08
CA ALA A 58 -20.67 21.72 0.56
C ALA A 58 -19.75 20.49 0.42
N TRP A 59 -20.18 19.51 -0.40
CA TRP A 59 -19.44 18.27 -0.66
C TRP A 59 -18.01 18.50 -1.16
N TRP A 60 -17.79 19.61 -1.87
CA TRP A 60 -16.49 19.99 -2.43
C TRP A 60 -15.42 20.27 -1.35
N ILE A 61 -15.82 20.71 -0.15
CA ILE A 61 -14.91 20.94 0.97
C ILE A 61 -14.18 19.64 1.36
N GLY A 62 -14.86 18.49 1.26
CA GLY A 62 -14.24 17.20 1.56
C GLY A 62 -13.02 16.92 0.70
N TRP A 63 -13.08 17.24 -0.60
CA TRP A 63 -11.96 17.05 -1.52
C TRP A 63 -10.77 17.96 -1.21
N LEU A 64 -11.04 19.20 -0.77
CA LEU A 64 -9.97 20.12 -0.37
C LEU A 64 -9.24 19.61 0.87
N ILE A 65 -9.99 19.15 1.88
CA ILE A 65 -9.41 18.60 3.11
C ILE A 65 -8.60 17.34 2.79
N LEU A 66 -9.17 16.39 2.04
CA LEU A 66 -8.46 15.18 1.63
C LEU A 66 -7.21 15.51 0.81
N GLY A 67 -7.31 16.44 -0.14
CA GLY A 67 -6.19 16.88 -0.97
C GLY A 67 -5.06 17.49 -0.14
N LEU A 68 -5.39 18.34 0.85
CA LEU A 68 -4.40 18.91 1.77
C LEU A 68 -3.72 17.84 2.62
N VAL A 69 -4.50 16.90 3.18
CA VAL A 69 -3.96 15.79 3.98
C VAL A 69 -3.05 14.90 3.14
N LEU A 70 -3.47 14.51 1.94
CA LEU A 70 -2.65 13.73 1.01
C LEU A 70 -1.39 14.49 0.60
N GLY A 71 -1.52 15.78 0.26
CA GLY A 71 -0.40 16.65 -0.10
C GLY A 71 0.62 16.77 1.04
N PHE A 72 0.15 16.92 2.28
CA PHE A 72 0.98 16.92 3.47
C PHE A 72 1.78 15.62 3.59
N PHE A 73 1.13 14.45 3.55
CA PHE A 73 1.84 13.16 3.61
C PHE A 73 2.77 12.94 2.41
N ALA A 74 2.35 13.35 1.20
CA ALA A 74 3.18 13.28 0.01
C ALA A 74 4.44 14.13 0.14
N LEU A 75 4.37 15.29 0.78
CA LEU A 75 5.55 16.11 1.08
C LEU A 75 6.51 15.37 2.02
N PHE A 76 6.02 14.81 3.13
CA PHE A 76 6.88 14.04 4.04
C PHE A 76 7.50 12.82 3.39
N ILE A 77 6.74 12.10 2.56
CA ILE A 77 7.25 10.95 1.79
C ILE A 77 8.24 11.42 0.72
N GLY A 78 7.99 12.56 0.08
CA GLY A 78 8.84 13.16 -0.95
C GLY A 78 10.20 13.63 -0.41
N LEU A 79 10.29 13.96 0.88
CA LEU A 79 11.55 14.26 1.56
C LEU A 79 12.44 13.02 1.76
N PHE A 80 11.90 11.80 1.60
CA PHE A 80 12.75 10.61 1.67
C PHE A 80 13.70 10.51 0.47
N PRO A 81 14.97 10.13 0.69
CA PRO A 81 15.91 9.94 -0.39
C PRO A 81 15.47 8.80 -1.31
N LYS A 82 15.66 8.97 -2.63
CA LYS A 82 15.32 7.98 -3.67
C LYS A 82 15.91 6.60 -3.42
N GLN A 83 17.04 6.52 -2.71
CA GLN A 83 17.63 5.27 -2.26
C GLN A 83 17.94 5.37 -0.78
N LEU A 84 17.37 4.46 0.00
CA LEU A 84 17.76 4.28 1.40
C LEU A 84 19.22 3.79 1.46
N PRO A 85 20.07 4.34 2.34
CA PRO A 85 21.49 3.98 2.42
C PRO A 85 21.68 2.47 2.66
N ARG A 86 20.79 1.82 3.42
CA ARG A 86 20.76 0.37 3.59
C ARG A 86 20.49 -0.41 2.30
N ALA A 87 19.61 0.09 1.44
CA ALA A 87 19.31 -0.54 0.15
C ALA A 87 20.50 -0.42 -0.81
N ALA A 88 21.17 0.74 -0.82
CA ALA A 88 22.39 0.95 -1.61
C ALA A 88 23.54 0.02 -1.16
N VAL A 89 23.73 -0.14 0.15
CA VAL A 89 24.73 -1.07 0.72
C VAL A 89 24.41 -2.52 0.39
N ARG A 90 23.15 -2.97 0.54
CA ARG A 90 22.73 -4.32 0.13
C ARG A 90 23.00 -4.60 -1.35
N LYS A 91 22.71 -3.63 -2.22
CA LYS A 91 22.94 -3.75 -3.66
C LYS A 91 24.44 -3.87 -3.98
N ARG A 92 25.30 -3.09 -3.31
CA ARG A 92 26.76 -3.22 -3.45
C ARG A 92 27.26 -4.59 -3.00
N ILE A 93 26.84 -5.05 -1.82
CA ILE A 93 27.21 -6.38 -1.30
C ILE A 93 26.74 -7.50 -2.23
N ALA A 94 25.54 -7.40 -2.80
CA ALA A 94 25.02 -8.38 -3.75
C ALA A 94 25.87 -8.44 -5.04
N ILE A 95 26.23 -7.28 -5.60
CA ILE A 95 27.10 -7.18 -6.78
C ILE A 95 28.51 -7.73 -6.48
N GLU A 96 29.05 -7.43 -5.31
CA GLU A 96 30.37 -7.87 -4.88
C GLU A 96 30.43 -9.39 -4.65
N LYS A 97 29.40 -9.96 -4.01
CA LYS A 97 29.24 -11.42 -3.89
C LYS A 97 29.12 -12.12 -5.24
N GLN A 98 28.45 -11.49 -6.21
CA GLN A 98 28.33 -12.01 -7.57
C GLN A 98 29.67 -11.99 -8.32
N LYS A 99 30.48 -10.93 -8.14
CA LYS A 99 31.82 -10.80 -8.72
C LYS A 99 32.87 -11.73 -8.10
N LEU A 100 32.79 -11.97 -6.79
CA LEU A 100 33.71 -12.85 -6.06
C LEU A 100 33.51 -14.34 -6.35
N GLY A 101 32.54 -14.72 -7.18
CA GLY A 101 32.38 -16.11 -7.62
C GLY A 101 32.15 -17.11 -6.49
N MET A 102 31.81 -16.66 -5.27
CA MET A 102 31.50 -17.51 -4.13
C MET A 102 30.19 -18.25 -4.39
N LYS A 103 30.29 -19.34 -5.14
CA LYS A 103 29.33 -20.45 -5.11
C LYS A 103 29.36 -21.01 -3.70
N LEU A 104 28.49 -20.49 -2.84
CA LEU A 104 28.06 -21.27 -1.68
C LEU A 104 27.36 -22.51 -2.25
N SER A 105 27.97 -23.65 -1.96
CA SER A 105 27.56 -25.01 -2.30
C SER A 105 26.06 -25.21 -2.30
N GLU A 106 25.56 -25.72 -3.44
CA GLU A 106 24.37 -26.55 -3.62
C GLU A 106 23.10 -26.20 -2.81
N VAL A 107 22.40 -25.14 -3.21
CA VAL A 107 20.92 -25.18 -3.24
C VAL A 107 20.47 -24.51 -4.53
N ARG A 108 20.26 -25.35 -5.56
CA ARG A 108 19.41 -25.14 -6.76
C ARG A 108 19.34 -23.70 -7.30
N LYS A 109 20.15 -23.42 -8.32
CA LYS A 109 19.96 -22.29 -9.23
C LYS A 109 18.54 -22.29 -9.80
N GLU A 110 17.69 -21.38 -9.35
CA GLU A 110 16.79 -20.70 -10.28
C GLU A 110 17.46 -19.36 -10.55
N ASP A 111 18.00 -19.23 -11.77
CA ASP A 111 18.56 -17.98 -12.26
C ASP A 111 17.47 -16.91 -12.16
N GLU A 112 17.78 -15.76 -11.53
CA GLU A 112 16.93 -14.57 -11.58
C GLU A 112 16.95 -14.01 -13.02
N LEU A 113 16.23 -14.71 -13.92
CA LEU A 113 15.81 -14.17 -15.20
C LEU A 113 14.88 -12.98 -14.93
N PRO A 114 14.89 -11.94 -15.78
CA PRO A 114 13.99 -10.80 -15.63
C PRO A 114 12.56 -11.33 -15.50
N ALA A 115 11.89 -11.02 -14.38
CA ALA A 115 10.57 -11.54 -14.04
C ALA A 115 9.63 -11.41 -15.25
N SER A 116 9.45 -12.51 -15.97
CA SER A 116 8.75 -12.57 -17.24
C SER A 116 7.42 -13.27 -17.03
N PHE A 117 6.37 -12.79 -17.71
CA PHE A 117 5.06 -13.44 -17.70
C PHE A 117 5.13 -14.92 -18.08
N LYS A 118 6.09 -15.29 -18.95
CA LYS A 118 6.32 -16.68 -19.34
C LYS A 118 6.87 -17.53 -18.19
N ASP A 119 7.76 -16.98 -17.37
CA ASP A 119 8.30 -17.68 -16.20
C ASP A 119 7.24 -17.81 -15.11
N MET A 120 6.42 -16.77 -14.89
CA MET A 120 5.28 -16.85 -13.99
C MET A 120 4.30 -17.96 -14.41
N LEU A 121 3.92 -18.03 -15.69
CA LEU A 121 3.05 -19.09 -16.22
C LEU A 121 3.67 -20.49 -16.09
N LYS A 122 4.99 -20.61 -16.33
CA LYS A 122 5.73 -21.87 -16.18
C LYS A 122 5.77 -22.32 -14.72
N THR A 123 6.01 -21.41 -13.80
CA THR A 123 6.03 -21.68 -12.35
C THR A 123 4.63 -22.03 -11.85
N PHE A 124 3.60 -21.29 -12.27
CA PHE A 124 2.21 -21.60 -11.96
C PHE A 124 1.81 -23.00 -12.43
N LYS A 125 2.19 -23.38 -13.66
CA LYS A 125 1.97 -24.73 -14.20
C LYS A 125 2.75 -25.80 -13.43
N ARG A 126 3.95 -25.51 -12.91
CA ARG A 126 4.69 -26.43 -12.02
C ARG A 126 4.01 -26.60 -10.68
N LEU A 127 3.52 -25.52 -10.08
CA LEU A 127 2.81 -25.53 -8.81
C LEU A 127 1.53 -26.36 -8.90
N LEU A 128 0.71 -26.14 -9.94
CA LEU A 128 -0.51 -26.91 -10.17
C LEU A 128 -0.25 -28.40 -10.43
N LYS A 129 0.91 -28.76 -10.97
CA LYS A 129 1.29 -30.15 -11.22
C LYS A 129 1.92 -30.85 -10.02
N ASN A 130 2.24 -30.13 -8.95
CA ASN A 130 2.78 -30.72 -7.74
C ASN A 130 1.65 -31.40 -6.94
N LYS A 131 1.54 -32.73 -7.11
CA LYS A 131 0.51 -33.54 -6.44
C LYS A 131 0.50 -33.36 -4.92
N ILE A 132 1.66 -33.20 -4.28
CA ILE A 132 1.77 -33.03 -2.81
C ILE A 132 1.15 -31.67 -2.40
N LEU A 133 1.46 -30.61 -3.15
CA LEU A 133 0.92 -29.27 -2.89
C LEU A 133 -0.60 -29.23 -3.07
N MET A 134 -1.09 -29.86 -4.15
CA MET A 134 -2.52 -29.87 -4.48
C MET A 134 -3.31 -30.73 -3.49
N LEU A 135 -2.80 -31.90 -3.11
CA LEU A 135 -3.45 -32.75 -2.12
C LEU A 135 -3.50 -32.11 -0.73
N ASN A 136 -2.46 -31.37 -0.32
CA ASN A 136 -2.45 -30.68 0.98
C ASN A 136 -3.32 -29.41 1.05
N ASN A 137 -3.71 -28.82 -0.10
CA ASN A 137 -4.64 -27.68 -0.13
C ASN A 137 -6.09 -28.10 -0.41
N ILE A 138 -6.32 -29.34 -0.86
CA ILE A 138 -7.65 -29.88 -1.18
C ILE A 138 -8.17 -30.80 -0.05
N ALA A 139 -7.29 -31.25 0.85
CA ALA A 139 -7.65 -32.00 2.06
C ALA A 139 -8.14 -31.09 3.19
#